data_AF-A0A817ZHG4-F1
#
_entry.id   AF-A0A817ZHG4-F1
#
_cell.length_a   1.000
_cell.length_b   1.000
_cell.length_c   1.000
_cell.angle_alpha   90.00
_cell.angle_beta   90.00
_cell.angle_gamma   90.00
#
_symmetry.space_group_name_H-M   'P 1'
#
loop_
_entity.id
_entity.type
_entity.pdbx_description
1 polymer ?
#
loop_
_entity_poly.entity_id
_entity_poly.type
_entity_poly.pdbx_seq_one_letter_code
_entity_poly.pdbx_strand_id
1 'polypeptide(L)'
;MSSSSSSIAQLILHVSQQCTIYVSFIILFTGIFGHIINIFVFTHLTIFRENSSAFYLIAESIFDLLELMIVYTSNIPINGFDNDLTQTSLIWCKLKPFFTQSLTVIPLNIVCFAAIDQYLSTNYYPYLREKSTIKSAKILTIIATIFWILHSTLALFFIEIQSKYGCNIYNRNFKNYVTYFYFLILIGIFPIIVSTFFSIAAYQNVRRIVRRQMPIRRRRLDQQLTARILVRVGFVVVL
;
A
#
# COMPACT_ATOMS: atom_id res chain seq x y z
N MET A 1 -19.26 35.37 -25.40
CA MET A 1 -18.25 35.10 -24.35
C MET A 1 -18.45 33.75 -23.63
N SER A 2 -19.59 33.05 -23.79
CA SER A 2 -19.80 31.69 -23.22
C SER A 2 -19.23 30.55 -24.06
N SER A 3 -18.96 30.77 -25.36
CA SER A 3 -18.45 29.74 -26.28
C SER A 3 -16.94 29.52 -26.23
N SER A 4 -16.16 30.53 -25.80
CA SER A 4 -14.69 30.40 -25.66
C SER A 4 -14.28 29.71 -24.36
N SER A 5 -15.09 29.84 -23.30
CA SER A 5 -14.87 29.15 -22.03
C SER A 5 -15.18 27.65 -22.13
N SER A 6 -16.19 27.26 -22.93
CA SER A 6 -16.47 25.84 -23.19
C SER A 6 -15.38 25.14 -24.00
N SER A 7 -14.75 25.83 -24.96
CA SER A 7 -13.64 25.24 -25.75
C SER A 7 -12.37 25.04 -24.94
N ILE A 8 -12.05 25.97 -24.03
CA ILE A 8 -10.89 25.84 -23.13
C ILE A 8 -11.11 24.70 -22.13
N ALA A 9 -12.33 24.58 -21.56
CA ALA A 9 -12.66 23.50 -20.65
C ALA A 9 -12.53 22.11 -21.31
N GLN A 10 -12.98 21.97 -22.56
CA GLN A 10 -12.85 20.72 -23.32
C GLN A 10 -11.39 20.38 -23.63
N LEU A 11 -10.57 21.37 -23.96
CA LEU A 11 -9.13 21.17 -24.19
C LEU A 11 -8.43 20.68 -22.92
N ILE A 12 -8.72 21.28 -21.77
CA ILE A 12 -8.14 20.88 -20.48
C ILE A 12 -8.53 19.44 -20.12
N LEU A 13 -9.81 19.08 -20.30
CA LEU A 13 -10.28 17.72 -20.06
C LEU A 13 -9.57 16.70 -20.97
N HIS A 14 -9.43 17.02 -22.25
CA HIS A 14 -8.75 16.14 -23.20
C HIS A 14 -7.26 15.93 -22.86
N VAL A 15 -6.55 17.01 -22.51
CA VAL A 15 -5.15 16.92 -22.08
C VAL A 15 -5.01 16.14 -20.77
N SER A 16 -5.88 16.40 -19.79
CA SER A 16 -5.93 15.68 -18.51
C SER A 16 -6.15 14.19 -18.70
N GLN A 17 -7.03 13.83 -19.64
CA GLN A 17 -7.35 12.46 -19.99
C GLN A 17 -6.13 11.75 -20.58
N GLN A 18 -5.49 12.34 -21.59
CA GLN A 18 -4.29 11.78 -22.21
C GLN A 18 -3.15 11.62 -21.19
N CYS A 19 -2.90 12.64 -20.37
CA CYS A 19 -1.91 12.57 -19.30
C CYS A 19 -2.21 11.42 -18.33
N THR A 20 -3.46 11.25 -17.91
CA THR A 20 -3.88 10.19 -16.98
C THR A 20 -3.65 8.80 -17.59
N ILE A 21 -3.96 8.61 -18.88
CA ILE A 21 -3.73 7.34 -19.58
C ILE A 21 -2.22 7.02 -19.62
N TYR A 22 -1.40 7.93 -20.14
CA TYR A 22 0.04 7.69 -20.28
C TYR A 22 0.73 7.46 -18.93
N VAL A 23 0.41 8.27 -17.92
CA VAL A 23 0.94 8.11 -16.57
C VAL A 23 0.50 6.77 -15.97
N SER A 24 -0.77 6.39 -16.14
CA SER A 24 -1.28 5.10 -15.63
C SER A 24 -0.57 3.91 -16.26
N PHE A 25 -0.31 3.94 -17.57
CA PHE A 25 0.46 2.89 -18.24
C PHE A 25 1.91 2.83 -17.75
N ILE A 26 2.58 3.98 -17.62
CA ILE A 26 3.95 4.04 -17.11
C ILE A 26 4.01 3.44 -15.70
N ILE A 27 3.10 3.85 -14.80
CA ILE A 27 3.02 3.32 -13.44
C ILE A 27 2.75 1.82 -13.44
N LEU A 28 1.81 1.34 -14.25
CA LEU A 28 1.47 -0.08 -14.34
C LEU A 28 2.68 -0.93 -14.74
N PHE A 29 3.34 -0.61 -15.86
CA PHE A 29 4.47 -1.40 -16.34
C PHE A 29 5.65 -1.31 -15.38
N THR A 30 6.07 -0.09 -15.01
CA THR A 30 7.21 0.08 -14.10
C THR A 30 6.96 -0.54 -12.73
N GLY A 31 5.74 -0.44 -12.21
CA GLY A 31 5.32 -1.06 -10.95
C GLY A 31 5.39 -2.58 -11.01
N ILE A 32 4.81 -3.20 -12.05
CA ILE A 32 4.87 -4.66 -12.24
C ILE A 32 6.32 -5.15 -12.27
N PHE A 33 7.17 -4.54 -13.11
CA PHE A 33 8.58 -4.92 -13.19
C PHE A 33 9.30 -4.72 -11.85
N GLY A 34 9.09 -3.59 -11.18
CA GLY A 34 9.71 -3.28 -9.90
C GLY A 34 9.34 -4.27 -8.79
N HIS A 35 8.06 -4.60 -8.63
CA HIS A 35 7.59 -5.55 -7.62
C HIS A 35 8.04 -6.99 -7.91
N ILE A 36 8.05 -7.42 -9.18
CA ILE A 36 8.58 -8.75 -9.56
C ILE A 36 10.07 -8.87 -9.21
N ILE A 37 10.88 -7.86 -9.55
CA ILE A 37 12.31 -7.86 -9.22
C ILE A 37 12.51 -7.90 -7.70
N ASN A 38 11.71 -7.14 -6.94
CA ASN A 38 11.78 -7.16 -5.48
C ASN A 38 11.49 -8.55 -4.89
N ILE A 39 10.42 -9.19 -5.34
CA ILE A 39 10.06 -10.55 -4.91
C ILE A 39 11.19 -11.52 -5.26
N PHE A 40 11.72 -11.45 -6.48
CA PHE A 40 12.82 -12.31 -6.94
C PHE A 40 14.06 -12.14 -6.06
N VAL A 41 14.51 -10.89 -5.84
CA VAL A 41 15.71 -10.59 -5.05
C VAL A 41 15.59 -11.12 -3.61
N PHE A 42 14.48 -10.86 -2.93
CA PHE A 42 14.31 -11.30 -1.54
C PHE A 42 14.06 -12.80 -1.39
N THR A 43 13.48 -13.45 -2.40
CA THR A 43 13.23 -14.90 -2.37
C THR A 43 14.51 -15.70 -2.67
N HIS A 44 15.31 -15.25 -3.64
CA HIS A 44 16.51 -15.98 -4.08
C HIS A 44 17.72 -15.78 -3.18
N LEU A 45 17.88 -14.60 -2.59
CA LEU A 45 19.03 -14.33 -1.74
C LEU A 45 18.83 -14.97 -0.36
N THR A 46 19.57 -16.04 -0.10
CA THR A 46 19.52 -16.83 1.15
C THR A 46 19.70 -15.99 2.41
N ILE A 47 20.42 -14.86 2.31
CA ILE A 47 20.65 -13.92 3.41
C ILE A 47 19.37 -13.22 3.89
N PHE A 48 18.34 -13.10 3.04
CA PHE A 48 17.07 -12.45 3.36
C PHE A 48 15.99 -13.45 3.79
N ARG A 49 16.11 -14.75 3.45
CA ARG A 49 15.05 -15.76 3.69
C ARG A 49 14.68 -15.97 5.16
N GLU A 50 15.63 -15.77 6.08
CA GLU A 50 15.40 -15.94 7.52
C GLU A 50 15.05 -14.63 8.24
N ASN A 51 15.07 -13.50 7.53
CA ASN A 51 14.81 -12.19 8.10
C ASN A 51 13.31 -11.87 8.05
N SER A 52 12.72 -11.57 9.21
CA SER A 52 11.30 -11.20 9.36
C SER A 52 10.92 -9.92 8.61
N SER A 53 11.79 -8.91 8.61
CA SER A 53 11.58 -7.66 7.88
C SER A 53 11.60 -7.86 6.36
N ALA A 54 12.47 -8.73 5.86
CA ALA A 54 12.48 -9.10 4.44
C ALA A 54 11.18 -9.84 4.03
N PHE A 55 10.63 -10.70 4.90
CA PHE A 55 9.35 -11.35 4.66
C PHE A 55 8.21 -10.34 4.49
N TYR A 56 8.14 -9.30 5.33
CA TYR A 56 7.14 -8.25 5.17
C TYR A 56 7.27 -7.51 3.84
N LEU A 57 8.49 -7.21 3.38
CA LEU A 57 8.71 -6.55 2.08
C LEU A 57 8.31 -7.42 0.88
N ILE A 58 8.48 -8.74 0.98
CA ILE A 58 7.96 -9.68 -0.01
C ILE A 58 6.42 -9.64 -0.01
N ALA A 59 5.81 -9.76 1.17
CA ALA A 59 4.36 -9.78 1.30
C ALA A 59 3.74 -8.47 0.77
N GLU A 60 4.29 -7.32 1.14
CA GLU A 60 3.93 -6.00 0.60
C GLU A 60 4.00 -6.01 -0.93
N SER A 61 5.13 -6.44 -1.51
CA SER A 61 5.31 -6.45 -2.97
C SER A 61 4.29 -7.33 -3.71
N ILE A 62 3.82 -8.41 -3.07
CA ILE A 62 2.76 -9.26 -3.64
C ILE A 62 1.42 -8.52 -3.63
N PHE A 63 1.06 -7.88 -2.52
CA PHE A 63 -0.21 -7.13 -2.43
C PHE A 63 -0.22 -5.92 -3.35
N ASP A 64 0.87 -5.17 -3.43
CA ASP A 64 1.00 -4.04 -4.38
C ASP A 64 0.88 -4.51 -5.84
N LEU A 65 1.43 -5.68 -6.17
CA LEU A 65 1.29 -6.25 -7.52
C LEU A 65 -0.18 -6.61 -7.82
N LEU A 66 -0.90 -7.17 -6.85
CA LEU A 66 -2.33 -7.46 -6.98
C LEU A 66 -3.16 -6.17 -7.11
N GLU A 67 -2.83 -5.15 -6.32
CA GLU A 67 -3.46 -3.83 -6.39
C GLU A 67 -3.27 -3.20 -7.77
N LEU A 68 -2.04 -3.19 -8.29
CA LEU A 68 -1.71 -2.71 -9.64
C LEU A 68 -2.57 -3.41 -10.69
N MET A 69 -2.67 -4.74 -10.62
CA MET A 69 -3.43 -5.52 -11.59
C MET A 69 -4.94 -5.24 -11.54
N ILE A 70 -5.53 -4.98 -10.37
CA ILE A 70 -6.98 -4.81 -10.24
C ILE A 70 -7.39 -3.33 -10.41
N VAL A 71 -6.71 -2.42 -9.73
CA VAL A 71 -7.09 -1.00 -9.69
C VAL A 71 -6.77 -0.30 -11.00
N TYR A 72 -5.56 -0.49 -11.56
CA TYR A 72 -5.16 0.21 -12.78
C TYR A 72 -5.85 -0.37 -14.02
N THR A 73 -6.05 -1.68 -14.09
CA THR A 73 -6.85 -2.30 -15.16
C THR A 73 -8.29 -1.79 -15.16
N SER A 74 -8.84 -1.45 -13.98
CA SER A 74 -10.16 -0.83 -13.88
C SER A 74 -10.17 0.66 -14.24
N ASN A 75 -9.11 1.39 -13.88
CA ASN A 75 -9.07 2.84 -14.05
C ASN A 75 -8.69 3.30 -15.46
N ILE A 76 -7.90 2.51 -16.20
CA ILE A 76 -7.53 2.84 -17.59
C ILE A 76 -8.78 2.91 -18.51
N PRO A 77 -9.71 1.92 -18.51
CA PRO A 77 -10.94 2.00 -19.29
C PRO A 77 -11.86 3.16 -18.88
N ILE A 78 -11.99 3.40 -17.57
CA ILE A 78 -12.86 4.45 -17.02
C ILE A 78 -12.34 5.82 -17.43
N ASN A 79 -11.06 6.09 -17.17
CA ASN A 79 -10.49 7.41 -17.41
C ASN A 79 -10.15 7.62 -18.88
N GLY A 80 -9.78 6.58 -19.61
CA GLY A 80 -9.26 6.72 -20.98
C GLY A 80 -10.28 6.55 -22.10
N PHE A 81 -11.38 5.84 -21.85
CA PHE A 81 -12.34 5.44 -22.89
C PHE A 81 -13.80 5.71 -22.51
N ASP A 82 -14.04 6.43 -21.40
CA ASP A 82 -15.37 6.70 -20.81
C ASP A 82 -16.23 5.44 -20.62
N ASN A 83 -15.60 4.26 -20.53
CA ASN A 83 -16.27 2.99 -20.40
C ASN A 83 -16.29 2.57 -18.93
N ASP A 84 -17.31 3.02 -18.21
CA ASP A 84 -17.46 2.71 -16.80
C ASP A 84 -18.27 1.41 -16.56
N LEU A 85 -17.54 0.29 -16.51
CA LEU A 85 -18.08 -1.01 -16.13
C LEU A 85 -18.73 -1.02 -14.73
N THR A 86 -18.39 -0.07 -13.85
CA THR A 86 -19.01 0.04 -12.52
C THR A 86 -20.41 0.61 -12.58
N GLN A 87 -20.77 1.33 -13.65
CA GLN A 87 -22.12 1.85 -13.85
C GLN A 87 -23.05 0.84 -14.53
N THR A 88 -22.48 -0.13 -15.24
CA THR A 88 -23.26 -1.14 -15.98
C THR A 88 -23.40 -2.46 -15.22
N SER A 89 -22.37 -2.88 -14.47
CA SER A 89 -22.35 -4.16 -13.75
C SER A 89 -22.40 -3.95 -12.24
N LEU A 90 -23.47 -4.43 -11.61
CA LEU A 90 -23.61 -4.42 -10.14
C LEU A 90 -22.50 -5.24 -9.46
N ILE A 91 -22.08 -6.33 -10.11
CA ILE A 91 -21.01 -7.20 -9.60
C ILE A 91 -19.70 -6.41 -9.56
N TRP A 92 -19.36 -5.70 -10.64
CA TRP A 92 -18.14 -4.90 -10.70
C TRP A 92 -18.19 -3.68 -9.78
N CYS A 93 -19.35 -3.05 -9.66
CA CYS A 93 -19.62 -1.96 -8.72
C CYS A 93 -19.30 -2.34 -7.27
N LYS A 94 -19.56 -3.59 -6.87
CA LYS A 94 -19.27 -4.10 -5.52
C LYS A 94 -17.85 -4.62 -5.37
N LEU A 95 -17.37 -5.40 -6.35
CA LEU A 95 -16.05 -6.03 -6.28
C LEU A 95 -14.90 -5.02 -6.35
N LYS A 96 -14.99 -4.00 -7.21
CA LYS A 96 -13.93 -2.99 -7.36
C LYS A 96 -13.59 -2.31 -6.01
N PRO A 97 -14.53 -1.71 -5.27
CA PRO A 97 -14.24 -1.09 -3.98
C PRO A 97 -13.82 -2.10 -2.91
N PHE A 98 -14.35 -3.33 -2.92
CA PHE A 98 -13.89 -4.41 -2.04
C PHE A 98 -12.40 -4.72 -2.22
N PHE A 99 -11.96 -4.94 -3.46
CA PHE A 99 -10.55 -5.21 -3.76
C PHE A 99 -9.68 -3.98 -3.53
N THR A 100 -10.15 -2.79 -3.93
CA THR A 100 -9.38 -1.55 -3.72
C THR A 100 -9.14 -1.32 -2.22
N GLN A 101 -10.18 -1.38 -1.39
CA GLN A 101 -10.04 -1.17 0.06
C GLN A 101 -9.09 -2.18 0.71
N SER A 102 -9.25 -3.47 0.41
CA SER A 102 -8.40 -4.51 1.00
C SER A 102 -6.95 -4.40 0.51
N LEU A 103 -6.74 -4.28 -0.79
CA LEU A 103 -5.40 -4.30 -1.40
C LEU A 103 -4.60 -3.02 -1.13
N THR A 104 -5.24 -1.87 -0.87
CA THR A 104 -4.52 -0.66 -0.45
C THR A 104 -4.14 -0.71 1.04
N VAL A 105 -5.03 -1.18 1.92
CA VAL A 105 -4.80 -1.08 3.39
C VAL A 105 -3.86 -2.17 3.93
N ILE A 106 -3.88 -3.36 3.34
CA ILE A 106 -3.01 -4.48 3.75
C ILE A 106 -1.52 -4.13 3.64
N PRO A 107 -0.98 -3.69 2.48
CA PRO A 107 0.43 -3.36 2.35
C PRO A 107 0.85 -2.20 3.28
N LEU A 108 -0.01 -1.20 3.52
CA LEU A 108 0.27 -0.13 4.49
C LEU A 108 0.47 -0.67 5.91
N ASN A 109 -0.38 -1.61 6.35
CA ASN A 109 -0.22 -2.26 7.65
C ASN A 109 1.04 -3.14 7.70
N ILE A 110 1.34 -3.85 6.60
CA ILE A 110 2.57 -4.64 6.48
C ILE A 110 3.82 -3.75 6.61
N VAL A 111 3.84 -2.56 5.99
CA VAL A 111 4.94 -1.58 6.14
C VAL A 111 5.07 -1.12 7.59
N CYS A 112 3.96 -0.90 8.29
CA CYS A 112 3.99 -0.57 9.72
C CYS A 112 4.60 -1.70 10.55
N PHE A 113 4.20 -2.94 10.30
CA PHE A 113 4.78 -4.11 10.97
C PHE A 113 6.25 -4.30 10.62
N ALA A 114 6.66 -4.04 9.38
CA ALA A 114 8.06 -4.05 8.97
C ALA A 114 8.87 -3.00 9.73
N ALA A 115 8.36 -1.78 9.89
CA ALA A 115 9.03 -0.72 10.64
C ALA A 115 9.18 -1.09 12.14
N ILE A 116 8.12 -1.64 12.75
CA ILE A 116 8.14 -2.11 14.14
C ILE A 116 9.14 -3.26 14.29
N ASP A 117 9.10 -4.25 13.40
CA ASP A 117 10.00 -5.40 13.41
C ASP A 117 11.46 -4.97 13.23
N GLN A 118 11.72 -4.00 12.35
CA GLN A 118 13.05 -3.41 12.18
C GLN A 118 13.51 -2.67 13.44
N TYR A 119 12.62 -1.98 14.15
CA TYR A 119 12.95 -1.38 15.44
C TYR A 119 13.27 -2.43 16.51
N LEU A 120 12.49 -3.51 16.59
CA LEU A 120 12.71 -4.60 17.54
C LEU A 120 14.03 -5.33 17.26
N SER A 121 14.27 -5.71 16.00
CA SER A 121 15.48 -6.45 15.58
C SER A 121 16.77 -5.67 15.80
N THR A 122 16.70 -4.35 15.68
CA THR A 122 17.83 -3.43 15.86
C THR A 122 17.93 -2.88 17.29
N ASN A 123 17.05 -3.29 18.21
CA ASN A 123 17.06 -2.75 19.56
C ASN A 123 18.31 -3.18 20.33
N TYR A 124 18.74 -2.33 21.27
CA TYR A 124 19.85 -2.63 22.17
C TYR A 124 19.56 -3.81 23.10
N TYR A 125 18.31 -3.91 23.57
CA TYR A 125 17.92 -4.91 24.54
C TYR A 125 17.66 -6.27 23.89
N PRO A 126 18.35 -7.35 24.29
CA PRO A 126 18.20 -8.67 23.68
C PRO A 126 16.77 -9.22 23.73
N TYR A 127 16.05 -9.00 24.84
CA TYR A 127 14.67 -9.48 25.01
C TYR A 127 13.68 -8.86 24.02
N LEU A 128 13.95 -7.63 23.52
CA LEU A 128 13.13 -7.01 22.47
C LEU A 128 13.49 -7.58 21.09
N ARG A 129 14.77 -7.83 20.86
CA ARG A 129 15.26 -8.42 19.61
C ARG A 129 14.72 -9.83 19.39
N GLU A 130 14.59 -10.61 20.46
CA GLU A 130 14.03 -11.97 20.41
C GLU A 130 12.55 -12.02 20.01
N LYS A 131 11.80 -10.91 20.12
CA LYS A 131 10.42 -10.83 19.64
C LYS A 131 10.32 -10.73 18.12
N SER A 132 11.37 -10.23 17.46
CA SER A 132 11.47 -10.16 16.00
C SER A 132 11.80 -11.54 15.45
N THR A 133 10.75 -12.28 15.10
CA THR A 133 10.87 -13.63 14.53
C THR A 133 10.04 -13.75 13.26
N ILE A 134 10.52 -14.59 12.34
CA ILE A 134 9.79 -14.87 11.10
C ILE A 134 8.43 -15.53 11.35
N LYS A 135 8.28 -16.28 12.46
CA LYS A 135 7.00 -16.89 12.85
C LYS A 135 5.98 -15.80 13.22
N SER A 136 6.39 -14.86 14.07
CA SER A 136 5.57 -13.69 14.41
C SER A 136 5.18 -12.89 13.17
N ALA A 137 6.12 -12.68 12.24
CA ALA A 137 5.87 -11.94 11.01
C ALA A 137 4.81 -12.59 10.12
N LYS A 138 4.89 -13.91 9.94
CA LYS A 138 3.88 -14.68 9.20
C LYS A 138 2.50 -14.59 9.86
N ILE A 139 2.43 -14.79 11.16
CA ILE A 139 1.17 -14.76 11.92
C ILE A 139 0.52 -13.37 11.84
N LEU A 140 1.29 -12.31 12.08
CA LEU A 140 0.79 -10.92 12.02
C LEU A 140 0.28 -10.57 10.62
N THR A 141 1.03 -10.95 9.57
CA THR A 141 0.62 -10.71 8.18
C THR A 141 -0.67 -11.44 7.84
N ILE A 142 -0.82 -12.70 8.24
CA ILE A 142 -2.03 -13.49 8.00
C ILE A 142 -3.23 -12.90 8.75
N ILE A 143 -3.07 -12.59 10.03
CA ILE A 143 -4.14 -12.01 10.85
C ILE A 143 -4.60 -10.67 10.26
N ALA A 144 -3.67 -9.79 9.90
CA ALA A 144 -4.00 -8.51 9.29
C ALA A 144 -4.69 -8.68 7.94
N THR A 145 -4.21 -9.60 7.10
CA THR A 145 -4.84 -9.90 5.80
C THR A 145 -6.28 -10.35 5.97
N ILE A 146 -6.54 -11.32 6.86
CA ILE A 146 -7.89 -11.82 7.14
C ILE A 146 -8.78 -10.71 7.68
N PHE A 147 -8.28 -9.93 8.64
CA PHE A 147 -9.01 -8.82 9.25
C PHE A 147 -9.44 -7.79 8.19
N TRP A 148 -8.53 -7.38 7.30
CA TRP A 148 -8.83 -6.36 6.28
C TRP A 148 -9.71 -6.88 5.15
N ILE A 149 -9.62 -8.16 4.78
CA ILE A 149 -10.55 -8.80 3.84
C ILE A 149 -11.96 -8.84 4.43
N LEU A 150 -12.10 -9.24 5.70
CA LEU A 150 -13.38 -9.26 6.40
C LEU A 150 -13.96 -7.85 6.52
N HIS A 151 -13.13 -6.87 6.88
CA HIS A 151 -13.55 -5.46 6.94
C HIS A 151 -14.02 -4.93 5.59
N SER A 152 -13.30 -5.23 4.51
CA SER A 152 -13.64 -4.79 3.15
C SER A 152 -14.93 -5.43 2.63
N THR A 153 -15.36 -6.56 3.22
CA THR A 153 -16.64 -7.21 2.88
C THR A 153 -17.83 -6.28 3.12
N LEU A 154 -17.71 -5.30 4.03
CA LEU A 154 -18.72 -4.25 4.24
C LEU A 154 -19.03 -3.47 2.95
N ALA A 155 -18.03 -3.28 2.07
CA ALA A 155 -18.22 -2.64 0.77
C ALA A 155 -19.20 -3.42 -0.13
N LEU A 156 -19.23 -4.76 -0.05
CA LEU A 156 -20.15 -5.59 -0.85
C LEU A 156 -21.62 -5.41 -0.45
N PHE A 157 -21.86 -5.06 0.81
CA PHE A 157 -23.20 -4.85 1.34
C PHE A 157 -23.68 -3.41 1.17
N PHE A 158 -22.82 -2.41 1.38
CA PHE A 158 -23.22 -1.01 1.47
C PHE A 158 -23.07 -0.18 0.17
N ILE A 159 -22.60 -0.80 -0.92
CA ILE A 159 -22.42 -0.14 -2.23
C ILE A 159 -23.42 -0.68 -3.23
N GLU A 160 -24.06 0.23 -3.97
CA GLU A 160 -25.07 -0.10 -4.97
C GLU A 160 -25.06 0.91 -6.12
N ILE A 161 -25.64 0.54 -7.26
CA ILE A 161 -25.81 1.44 -8.40
C ILE A 161 -27.03 2.32 -8.16
N GLN A 162 -26.81 3.63 -8.12
CA GLN A 162 -27.86 4.65 -7.96
C GLN A 162 -28.02 5.47 -9.24
N SER A 163 -29.26 5.70 -9.68
CA SER A 163 -29.55 6.39 -10.94
C SER A 163 -28.97 7.82 -11.05
N LYS A 164 -28.72 8.51 -9.92
CA LYS A 164 -28.15 9.87 -9.91
C LYS A 164 -26.63 9.93 -9.76
N TYR A 165 -26.02 8.93 -9.15
CA TYR A 165 -24.62 9.00 -8.69
C TYR A 165 -23.76 7.82 -9.17
N GLY A 166 -24.32 6.93 -9.98
CA GLY A 166 -23.66 5.70 -10.41
C GLY A 166 -23.40 4.76 -9.23
N CYS A 167 -22.28 4.05 -9.28
CA CYS A 167 -21.85 3.14 -8.22
C CYS A 167 -21.42 3.92 -6.97
N ASN A 168 -22.25 3.92 -5.91
CA ASN A 168 -21.99 4.72 -4.72
C ASN A 168 -22.48 4.07 -3.42
N ILE A 169 -21.94 4.53 -2.30
CA ILE A 169 -22.37 4.13 -0.96
C ILE A 169 -23.76 4.73 -0.68
N TYR A 170 -24.75 3.88 -0.44
CA TYR A 170 -26.11 4.34 -0.13
C TYR A 170 -26.29 4.70 1.35
N ASN A 171 -25.58 4.01 2.25
CA ASN A 171 -25.73 4.21 3.69
C ASN A 171 -24.92 5.42 4.17
N ARG A 172 -25.59 6.44 4.72
CA ARG A 172 -24.95 7.67 5.21
C ARG A 172 -23.94 7.44 6.33
N ASN A 173 -24.22 6.51 7.25
CA ASN A 173 -23.32 6.21 8.37
C ASN A 173 -22.05 5.53 7.86
N PHE A 174 -22.19 4.56 6.94
CA PHE A 174 -21.04 3.92 6.31
C PHE A 174 -20.22 4.91 5.47
N LYS A 175 -20.89 5.82 4.73
CA LYS A 175 -20.21 6.88 3.99
C LYS A 175 -19.37 7.78 4.91
N ASN A 176 -19.94 8.22 6.04
CA ASN A 176 -19.22 9.03 7.02
C ASN A 176 -18.04 8.26 7.63
N TYR A 177 -18.23 6.98 7.97
CA TYR A 177 -17.15 6.11 8.46
C TYR A 177 -16.01 6.00 7.43
N VAL A 178 -16.34 5.71 6.17
CA VAL A 178 -15.34 5.56 5.10
C VAL A 178 -14.58 6.87 4.88
N THR A 179 -15.29 7.99 4.82
CA THR A 179 -14.71 9.30 4.49
C THR A 179 -13.85 9.86 5.62
N TYR A 180 -14.35 9.87 6.86
CA TYR A 180 -13.69 10.57 7.96
C TYR A 180 -12.79 9.67 8.82
N PHE A 181 -13.08 8.37 8.88
CA PHE A 181 -12.32 7.45 9.72
C PHE A 181 -11.39 6.58 8.88
N TYR A 182 -11.92 5.85 7.90
CA TYR A 182 -11.12 4.91 7.12
C TYR A 182 -10.05 5.60 6.27
N PHE A 183 -10.43 6.54 5.41
CA PHE A 183 -9.45 7.22 4.55
C PHE A 183 -8.48 8.11 5.35
N LEU A 184 -8.99 8.95 6.25
CA LEU A 184 -8.14 9.90 6.97
C LEU A 184 -7.27 9.22 8.03
N ILE A 185 -7.85 8.33 8.85
CA ILE A 185 -7.14 7.77 10.00
C ILE A 185 -6.44 6.47 9.60
N LEU A 186 -7.17 5.49 9.04
CA LEU A 186 -6.61 4.14 8.82
C LEU A 186 -5.66 4.05 7.63
N ILE A 187 -5.90 4.81 6.56
CA ILE A 187 -4.99 4.87 5.40
C ILE A 187 -3.96 5.99 5.57
N GLY A 188 -4.37 7.18 6.03
CA GLY A 188 -3.50 8.34 6.14
C GLY A 188 -2.70 8.38 7.45
N ILE A 189 -3.30 8.93 8.49
CA ILE A 189 -2.58 9.39 9.70
C ILE A 189 -1.91 8.23 10.45
N PHE A 190 -2.62 7.13 10.66
CA PHE A 190 -2.13 6.04 11.50
C PHE A 190 -0.90 5.35 10.89
N PRO A 191 -0.92 4.90 9.61
CA PRO A 191 0.26 4.29 9.01
C PRO A 191 1.45 5.23 8.96
N ILE A 192 1.23 6.51 8.65
CA ILE A 192 2.28 7.53 8.59
C ILE A 192 2.96 7.70 9.94
N ILE A 193 2.19 7.93 11.01
CA ILE A 193 2.75 8.18 12.35
C ILE A 193 3.52 6.94 12.83
N VAL A 194 2.90 5.76 12.73
CA VAL A 194 3.49 4.51 13.23
C VAL A 194 4.76 4.18 12.44
N SER A 195 4.67 4.13 11.11
CA SER A 195 5.81 3.74 10.28
C SER A 195 6.97 4.75 10.38
N THR A 196 6.68 6.06 10.43
CA THR A 196 7.71 7.10 10.58
C THR A 196 8.40 7.00 11.94
N PHE A 197 7.63 6.92 13.02
CA PHE A 197 8.18 6.84 14.38
C PHE A 197 9.11 5.63 14.54
N PHE A 198 8.65 4.44 14.16
CA PHE A 198 9.45 3.22 14.31
C PHE A 198 10.63 3.17 13.32
N SER A 199 10.49 3.69 12.09
CA SER A 199 11.59 3.73 11.13
C SER A 199 12.72 4.66 11.59
N ILE A 200 12.38 5.83 12.14
CA ILE A 200 13.38 6.76 12.70
C ILE A 200 14.06 6.12 13.92
N ALA A 201 13.29 5.49 14.82
CA ALA A 201 13.86 4.80 15.98
C ALA A 201 14.79 3.65 15.57
N ALA A 202 14.41 2.85 14.58
CA ALA A 202 15.23 1.79 14.01
C ALA A 202 16.52 2.36 13.37
N TYR A 203 16.43 3.46 12.63
CA TYR A 203 17.60 4.11 12.03
C TYR A 203 18.60 4.60 13.09
N GLN A 204 18.09 5.22 14.17
CA GLN A 204 18.93 5.64 15.29
C GLN A 204 19.63 4.46 15.96
N ASN A 205 18.91 3.35 16.16
CA ASN A 205 19.45 2.13 16.75
C ASN A 205 20.56 1.52 15.88
N VAL A 206 20.34 1.40 14.56
CA VAL A 206 21.35 0.90 13.62
C VAL A 206 22.60 1.79 13.64
N ARG A 207 22.44 3.13 13.67
CA ARG A 207 23.57 4.07 13.74
C ARG A 207 24.36 3.96 15.04
N ARG A 208 23.73 3.55 16.15
CA ARG A 208 24.39 3.25 17.42
C ARG A 208 25.10 1.90 17.38
N ILE A 209 24.47 0.88 16.81
CA ILE A 209 25.01 -0.47 16.61
C ILE A 209 26.28 -0.46 15.77
N VAL A 210 26.34 0.39 14.74
CA VAL A 210 27.53 0.62 13.90
C VAL A 210 28.81 0.87 14.72
N ARG A 211 28.70 1.41 15.93
CA ARG A 211 29.83 1.68 16.83
C ARG A 211 30.25 0.47 17.69
N ARG A 212 29.47 -0.62 17.72
CA ARG A 212 29.76 -1.84 18.50
C ARG A 212 30.00 -3.03 17.56
N GLN A 213 30.91 -3.93 17.94
CA GLN A 213 31.40 -5.05 17.12
C GLN A 213 30.31 -6.09 16.79
N MET A 214 29.49 -5.83 15.78
CA MET A 214 28.61 -6.84 15.16
C MET A 214 29.23 -7.39 13.87
N PRO A 215 28.90 -8.65 13.49
CA PRO A 215 29.35 -9.21 12.23
C PRO A 215 28.91 -8.34 11.04
N ILE A 216 29.88 -7.96 10.21
CA ILE A 216 29.74 -6.98 9.10
C ILE A 216 28.57 -7.32 8.17
N ARG A 217 28.34 -8.62 7.93
CA ARG A 217 27.29 -9.14 7.05
C ARG A 217 25.88 -8.81 7.55
N ARG A 218 25.59 -9.04 8.84
CA ARG A 218 24.28 -8.74 9.45
C ARG A 218 24.02 -7.23 9.51
N ARG A 219 25.07 -6.47 9.82
CA ARG A 219 24.99 -5.00 9.85
C ARG A 219 24.62 -4.39 8.49
N ARG A 220 25.23 -4.85 7.39
CA ARG A 220 24.91 -4.35 6.04
C ARG A 220 23.46 -4.68 5.65
N LEU A 221 22.99 -5.87 6.02
CA LEU A 221 21.62 -6.31 5.81
C LEU A 221 20.62 -5.39 6.53
N ASP A 222 20.82 -5.18 7.83
CA ASP A 222 19.93 -4.35 8.64
C ASP A 222 19.95 -2.89 8.15
N GLN A 223 21.10 -2.38 7.71
CA GLN A 223 21.21 -1.06 7.10
C GLN A 223 20.42 -0.94 5.79
N GLN A 224 20.53 -1.93 4.89
CA GLN A 224 19.80 -1.94 3.62
C GLN A 224 18.28 -2.03 3.84
N LEU A 225 17.84 -2.88 4.77
CA LEU A 225 16.44 -3.04 5.12
C LEU A 225 15.86 -1.78 5.78
N THR A 226 16.55 -1.21 6.78
CA THR A 226 16.11 0.05 7.40
C THR A 226 16.07 1.20 6.39
N ALA A 227 17.08 1.32 5.52
CA ALA A 227 17.10 2.38 4.50
C ALA A 227 15.93 2.21 3.52
N ARG A 228 15.66 0.98 3.08
CA ARG A 228 14.54 0.70 2.18
C ARG A 228 13.18 1.00 2.82
N ILE A 229 12.96 0.57 4.06
CA ILE A 229 11.71 0.87 4.81
C ILE A 229 11.56 2.38 4.97
N LEU A 230 12.62 3.10 5.35
CA LEU A 230 12.58 4.55 5.52
C LEU A 230 12.27 5.28 4.21
N VAL A 231 12.89 4.87 3.10
CA VAL A 231 12.58 5.42 1.77
C VAL A 231 11.12 5.15 1.40
N ARG A 232 10.63 3.93 1.65
CA ARG A 232 9.24 3.58 1.39
C ARG A 232 8.26 4.42 2.21
N VAL A 233 8.52 4.61 3.51
CA VAL A 233 7.73 5.49 4.37
C VAL A 233 7.79 6.95 3.89
N GLY A 234 8.95 7.42 3.45
CA GLY A 234 9.09 8.74 2.83
C GLY A 234 8.19 8.91 1.60
N PHE A 235 8.12 7.90 0.73
CA PHE A 235 7.19 7.91 -0.40
C PHE A 235 5.72 7.91 0.04
N VAL A 236 5.34 7.12 1.05
CA VAL A 236 3.96 7.10 1.59
C VAL A 236 3.54 8.45 2.18
N VAL A 237 4.47 9.24 2.72
CA VAL A 237 4.16 10.57 3.28
C VAL A 237 4.00 11.64 2.19
N VAL A 238 4.71 11.49 1.07
CA VAL A 238 4.72 12.48 -0.02
C VAL A 238 3.53 12.29 -0.98
N LEU A 239 2.99 11.07 -1.06
CA LEU A 239 1.97 10.64 -2.00
C LEU A 239 0.57 10.72 -1.36
#